data_AF-A0A067BPJ2-F1
#
_entry.id   AF-A0A067BPJ2-F1
#
_cell.length_a   1.000
_cell.length_b   1.000
_cell.length_c   1.000
_cell.angle_alpha   90.00
_cell.angle_beta   90.00
_cell.angle_gamma   90.00
#
_symmetry.space_group_name_H-M   'P 1'
#
loop_
_entity.id
_entity.type
_entity.pdbx_description
1 polymer ?
#
loop_
_entity_poly.entity_id
_entity_poly.type
_entity_poly.pdbx_seq_one_letter_code
_entity_poly.pdbx_strand_id
1 'polypeptide(L)'
;MAKLCVGDLVLMVAQGSDPSWSPESSADPHPAIGFLASCEHAVPSSGIVHRAAGVETLTQTEALEPKSVLPCVFRVEAVLNKEDIVRVDLQRKLDSRALENEMAYKGYGTEVKLGQCIRLVHYHTNQVLCINVNERGVKSFTMKIGFESPHTFNAACDVPAREQWLDSWLEVQAPVKTKMDGDTVLIEDVVHLYSARWERYLDVATSRLQESILDVVAGKDKTRWQLVPFANHEPSVPALRGGDILRFCHVESEHVLELASDVLALTSRVTSNALWAVEPLHAKWGGKAIALDVFQLRHVATGKLLAISANAPLCVSASSTDNGPATFFKLASKHGGSSTTFHIQHEESGVWLCGVAGNDDATIPLHCCRTVRDSDVFRVHLPSATEVFVLLDVLFTKHQFARHCAQLQRVPNVDLLAFQDVQPLEICLRAVHNVLREHPSLKFILWDQSVLASLLDNFAAILHTHQGVYQRHAELRTCVRALCFLIKDYVTDDPTSQRTIHPYLPMLQDLLGANEA
;
A
#
# COMPACT_ATOMS: atom_id res chain seq x y z
N MET A 1 -15.51 9.21 25.08
CA MET A 1 -14.85 8.84 23.81
C MET A 1 -13.36 8.74 24.06
N ALA A 2 -12.66 7.84 23.37
CA ALA A 2 -11.22 7.70 23.48
C ALA A 2 -10.52 8.93 22.88
N LYS A 3 -9.33 9.27 23.37
CA LYS A 3 -8.52 10.38 22.86
C LYS A 3 -7.67 9.88 21.68
N LEU A 4 -7.43 10.73 20.69
CA LEU A 4 -6.43 10.45 19.66
C LEU A 4 -5.03 10.72 20.21
N CYS A 5 -4.14 9.75 20.10
CA CYS A 5 -2.75 9.86 20.55
C CYS A 5 -1.74 9.53 19.43
N VAL A 6 -0.52 10.03 19.59
CA VAL A 6 0.62 9.62 18.77
C VAL A 6 0.84 8.11 18.91
N GLY A 7 0.98 7.43 17.77
CA GLY A 7 1.12 5.99 17.64
C GLY A 7 -0.17 5.23 17.36
N ASP A 8 -1.33 5.86 17.56
CA ASP A 8 -2.59 5.21 17.25
C ASP A 8 -2.69 4.99 15.74
N LEU A 9 -3.29 3.84 15.38
CA LEU A 9 -3.67 3.52 14.02
C LEU A 9 -5.11 3.98 13.80
N VAL A 10 -5.32 4.78 12.77
CA VAL A 10 -6.59 5.39 12.43
C VAL A 10 -6.92 5.17 10.96
N LEU A 11 -8.22 5.13 10.68
CA LEU A 11 -8.79 5.28 9.36
C LEU A 11 -9.41 6.67 9.26
N MET A 12 -9.40 7.26 8.07
CA MET A 12 -10.00 8.58 7.83
C MET A 12 -11.11 8.46 6.81
N VAL A 13 -12.34 8.77 7.21
CA VAL A 13 -13.51 8.71 6.32
C VAL A 13 -13.83 10.10 5.80
N ALA A 14 -13.78 10.27 4.47
CA ALA A 14 -14.24 11.49 3.82
C ALA A 14 -15.77 11.56 3.87
N GLN A 15 -16.31 12.71 4.26
CA GLN A 15 -17.74 12.97 4.30
C GLN A 15 -18.16 13.92 3.17
N GLY A 16 -19.31 13.64 2.56
CA GLY A 16 -19.86 14.39 1.44
C GLY A 16 -20.46 15.73 1.85
N SER A 17 -20.38 16.70 0.95
CA SER A 17 -21.07 17.98 1.08
C SER A 17 -22.50 17.86 0.52
N ASP A 18 -23.49 17.81 1.41
CA ASP A 18 -24.88 18.04 1.00
C ASP A 18 -25.16 19.56 1.11
N PRO A 19 -25.52 20.24 0.01
CA PRO A 19 -25.82 21.67 0.03
C PRO A 19 -27.02 22.05 0.91
N SER A 20 -27.85 21.08 1.31
CA SER A 20 -28.97 21.29 2.23
C SER A 20 -28.58 21.25 3.71
N TRP A 21 -27.32 20.89 4.04
CA TRP A 21 -26.89 20.66 5.41
C TRP A 21 -26.13 21.86 5.97
N SER A 22 -26.37 22.13 7.26
CA SER A 22 -25.71 23.26 7.92
C SER A 22 -24.21 22.98 8.10
N PRO A 23 -23.31 23.83 7.57
CA PRO A 23 -21.88 23.72 7.82
C PRO A 23 -21.51 23.94 9.29
N GLU A 24 -22.45 24.37 10.13
CA GLU A 24 -22.24 24.66 11.55
C GLU A 24 -22.66 23.52 12.49
N SER A 25 -23.12 22.37 11.99
CA SER A 25 -23.46 21.21 12.83
C SER A 25 -22.40 20.11 12.72
N SER A 26 -21.83 19.71 13.87
CA SER A 26 -21.01 18.49 13.98
C SER A 26 -21.85 17.25 14.24
N ALA A 27 -23.16 17.44 14.50
CA ALA A 27 -24.09 16.38 14.87
C ALA A 27 -24.83 15.78 13.68
N ASP A 28 -24.83 16.46 12.52
CA ASP A 28 -25.51 15.96 11.33
C ASP A 28 -24.58 14.96 10.60
N PRO A 29 -24.96 13.67 10.48
CA PRO A 29 -24.09 12.62 9.95
C PRO A 29 -23.93 12.70 8.43
N HIS A 30 -22.98 13.49 7.94
CA HIS A 30 -22.80 13.64 6.48
C HIS A 30 -22.54 12.27 5.84
N PRO A 31 -23.12 11.99 4.65
CA PRO A 31 -22.95 10.70 4.01
C PRO A 31 -21.46 10.45 3.77
N ALA A 32 -20.98 9.29 4.20
CA ALA A 32 -19.61 8.89 3.97
C ALA A 32 -19.39 8.63 2.48
N ILE A 33 -18.31 9.20 1.93
CA ILE A 33 -17.90 9.01 0.54
C ILE A 33 -17.00 7.77 0.43
N GLY A 34 -16.07 7.62 1.38
CA GLY A 34 -15.08 6.54 1.40
C GLY A 34 -13.91 6.86 2.31
N PHE A 35 -12.91 5.98 2.30
CA PHE A 35 -11.73 6.08 3.16
C PHE A 35 -10.54 6.72 2.44
N LEU A 36 -9.78 7.56 3.13
CA LEU A 36 -8.45 7.95 2.67
C LEU A 36 -7.63 6.68 2.48
N ALA A 37 -7.03 6.52 1.31
CA ALA A 37 -6.32 5.31 0.95
C ALA A 37 -5.05 5.60 0.18
N SER A 38 -4.01 4.80 0.41
CA SER A 38 -2.88 4.68 -0.51
C SER A 38 -3.35 3.95 -1.76
N CYS A 39 -3.44 4.67 -2.87
CA CYS A 39 -3.94 4.09 -4.11
C CYS A 39 -2.85 3.26 -4.78
N GLU A 40 -2.96 1.94 -4.64
CA GLU A 40 -2.28 0.97 -5.50
C GLU A 40 -3.03 0.79 -6.82
N HIS A 41 -4.31 1.16 -6.85
CA HIS A 41 -5.16 1.10 -8.03
C HIS A 41 -4.82 2.23 -9.01
N ALA A 42 -4.74 1.84 -10.29
CA ALA A 42 -4.35 2.71 -11.37
C ALA A 42 -5.43 3.78 -11.65
N VAL A 43 -5.40 4.91 -10.93
CA VAL A 43 -6.16 6.10 -11.31
C VAL A 43 -5.68 6.58 -12.68
N PRO A 44 -6.57 6.86 -13.65
CA PRO A 44 -6.23 7.44 -14.95
C PRO A 44 -5.72 8.87 -14.95
N SER A 45 -4.92 9.24 -13.94
CA SER A 45 -4.22 10.50 -13.91
C SER A 45 -2.79 10.34 -14.45
N SER A 46 -2.37 11.40 -15.14
CA SER A 46 -1.23 11.49 -16.03
C SER A 46 0.12 11.34 -15.34
N GLY A 47 0.94 10.41 -15.85
CA GLY A 47 2.35 10.66 -16.14
C GLY A 47 3.39 10.64 -15.01
N ILE A 48 3.11 10.16 -13.79
CA ILE A 48 4.14 10.07 -12.73
C ILE A 48 3.98 8.80 -11.88
N VAL A 49 5.11 8.21 -11.50
CA VAL A 49 5.23 6.93 -10.77
C VAL A 49 5.47 7.20 -9.29
N HIS A 50 4.51 7.86 -8.65
CA HIS A 50 4.46 7.93 -7.19
C HIS A 50 3.10 7.40 -6.73
N ARG A 51 3.08 6.70 -5.60
CA ARG A 51 1.80 6.33 -4.98
C ARG A 51 1.09 7.62 -4.60
N ALA A 52 -0.14 7.75 -5.07
CA ALA A 52 -1.01 8.87 -4.75
C ALA A 52 -2.01 8.47 -3.65
N ALA A 53 -2.51 9.46 -2.93
CA ALA A 53 -3.68 9.27 -2.09
C ALA A 53 -4.95 9.37 -2.93
N GLY A 54 -5.93 8.53 -2.61
CA GLY A 54 -7.26 8.60 -3.19
C GLY A 54 -8.29 8.10 -2.20
N VAL A 55 -9.49 7.78 -2.71
CA VAL A 55 -10.61 7.34 -1.87
C VAL A 55 -10.97 5.89 -2.15
N GLU A 56 -10.80 5.04 -1.14
CA GLU A 56 -11.30 3.67 -1.15
C GLU A 56 -12.81 3.68 -0.91
N THR A 57 -13.56 3.10 -1.85
CA THR A 57 -15.02 3.10 -1.83
C THR A 57 -15.58 2.21 -0.72
N LEU A 58 -16.70 2.63 -0.13
CA LEU A 58 -17.45 1.82 0.82
C LEU A 58 -18.03 0.57 0.14
N THR A 59 -18.07 -0.55 0.87
CA THR A 59 -18.76 -1.77 0.43
C THR A 59 -20.28 -1.60 0.48
N GLN A 60 -20.78 -0.87 1.47
CA GLN A 60 -22.19 -0.54 1.67
C GLN A 60 -22.30 0.91 2.16
N THR A 61 -23.32 1.64 1.73
CA THR A 61 -23.48 3.07 2.09
C THR A 61 -23.80 3.28 3.57
N GLU A 62 -24.39 2.27 4.23
CA GLU A 62 -24.82 2.32 5.63
C GLU A 62 -23.76 1.82 6.63
N ALA A 63 -22.76 1.06 6.14
CA ALA A 63 -21.69 0.50 6.96
C ALA A 63 -20.34 1.12 6.55
N LEU A 64 -19.61 1.69 7.52
CA LEU A 64 -18.27 2.25 7.32
C LEU A 64 -17.23 1.12 7.17
N GLU A 65 -17.31 0.39 6.07
CA GLU A 65 -16.46 -0.76 5.77
C GLU A 65 -15.81 -0.61 4.39
N PRO A 66 -14.47 -0.47 4.31
CA PRO A 66 -13.76 -0.44 3.03
C PRO A 66 -13.73 -1.85 2.41
N LYS A 67 -13.42 -1.95 1.11
CA LYS A 67 -13.24 -3.28 0.50
C LYS A 67 -12.00 -4.00 1.06
N SER A 68 -10.99 -3.22 1.42
CA SER A 68 -9.77 -3.66 2.10
C SER A 68 -9.30 -2.56 3.05
N VAL A 69 -8.90 -2.95 4.26
CA VAL A 69 -8.30 -2.01 5.23
C VAL A 69 -6.84 -1.70 4.91
N LEU A 70 -6.14 -2.57 4.16
CA LEU A 70 -4.71 -2.44 3.88
C LEU A 70 -4.30 -1.05 3.38
N PRO A 71 -4.93 -0.46 2.35
CA PRO A 71 -4.50 0.86 1.88
C PRO A 71 -4.94 2.00 2.81
N CYS A 72 -5.81 1.74 3.79
CA CYS A 72 -6.54 2.76 4.54
C CYS A 72 -5.99 3.06 5.94
N VAL A 73 -5.04 2.26 6.44
CA VAL A 73 -4.54 2.40 7.83
C VAL A 73 -3.37 3.38 7.90
N PHE A 74 -3.55 4.43 8.71
CA PHE A 74 -2.53 5.44 8.97
C PHE A 74 -2.16 5.49 10.44
N ARG A 75 -0.87 5.57 10.72
CA ARG A 75 -0.33 5.87 12.05
C ARG A 75 -0.20 7.39 12.23
N VAL A 76 -0.65 7.90 13.37
CA VAL A 76 -0.28 9.25 13.81
C VAL A 76 1.15 9.21 14.30
N GLU A 77 2.11 9.55 13.44
CA GLU A 77 3.54 9.37 13.71
C GLU A 77 4.08 10.41 14.68
N ALA A 78 3.61 11.65 14.57
CA ALA A 78 4.10 12.76 15.38
C ALA A 78 3.06 13.88 15.46
N VAL A 79 3.16 14.70 16.50
CA VAL A 79 2.32 15.90 16.70
C VAL A 79 3.16 17.09 17.15
N LEU A 80 3.03 18.26 16.51
CA LEU A 80 3.74 19.49 16.83
C LEU A 80 2.79 20.69 16.90
N ASN A 81 3.15 21.72 17.66
CA ASN A 81 2.45 23.00 17.55
C ASN A 81 2.91 23.73 16.29
N LYS A 82 2.12 24.69 15.80
CA LYS A 82 2.48 25.47 14.60
C LYS A 82 3.77 26.25 14.79
N GLU A 83 3.97 26.85 15.96
CA GLU A 83 5.20 27.59 16.25
C GLU A 83 6.41 26.67 16.30
N ASP A 84 6.23 25.44 16.81
CA ASP A 84 7.29 24.43 16.84
C ASP A 84 7.68 24.01 15.42
N ILE A 85 6.75 23.89 14.47
CA ILE A 85 7.07 23.59 13.07
C ILE A 85 7.93 24.69 12.45
N VAL A 86 7.58 25.97 12.69
CA VAL A 86 8.36 27.11 12.18
C VAL A 86 9.73 27.16 12.87
N ARG A 87 9.78 26.95 14.19
CA ARG A 87 11.05 26.90 14.94
C ARG A 87 11.94 25.79 14.43
N VAL A 88 11.38 24.60 14.25
CA VAL A 88 12.07 23.43 13.70
C VAL A 88 12.56 23.71 12.29
N ASP A 89 11.75 24.30 11.41
CA ASP A 89 12.21 24.65 10.05
C ASP A 89 13.40 25.63 10.09
N LEU A 90 13.37 26.60 11.00
CA LEU A 90 14.45 27.55 11.21
C LEU A 90 15.70 26.88 11.82
N GLN A 91 15.55 26.00 12.82
CA GLN A 91 16.64 25.25 13.43
C GLN A 91 17.24 24.21 12.47
N ARG A 92 16.44 23.59 11.60
CA ARG A 92 16.90 22.71 10.51
C ARG A 92 17.84 23.41 9.54
N LYS A 93 17.74 24.73 9.40
CA LYS A 93 18.69 25.53 8.61
C LYS A 93 20.05 25.64 9.30
N LEU A 94 20.15 25.33 10.60
CA LEU A 94 21.31 25.55 11.44
C LEU A 94 21.95 24.25 11.98
N ASP A 95 21.16 23.24 12.40
CA ASP A 95 21.65 21.93 12.89
C ASP A 95 20.61 20.81 12.67
N SER A 96 21.00 19.77 11.93
CA SER A 96 20.14 18.63 11.58
C SER A 96 19.98 17.60 12.69
N ARG A 97 20.95 17.48 13.61
CA ARG A 97 20.94 16.46 14.68
C ARG A 97 20.11 16.87 15.89
N ALA A 98 19.95 18.17 16.12
CA ALA A 98 19.05 18.68 17.15
C ALA A 98 17.58 18.31 16.88
N LEU A 99 17.19 18.21 15.60
CA LEU A 99 15.83 17.88 15.17
C LEU A 99 15.39 16.47 15.52
N GLU A 100 16.23 15.46 15.22
CA GLU A 100 15.88 14.05 15.45
C GLU A 100 15.59 13.81 16.94
N ASN A 101 16.34 14.50 17.81
CA ASN A 101 16.11 14.48 19.24
C ASN A 101 14.80 15.18 19.62
N GLU A 102 14.47 16.33 19.03
CA GLU A 102 13.26 17.10 19.36
C GLU A 102 11.97 16.43 18.84
N MET A 103 12.01 15.77 17.68
CA MET A 103 10.93 14.93 17.19
C MET A 103 10.73 13.67 18.04
N ALA A 104 11.80 13.14 18.64
CA ALA A 104 11.73 12.02 19.57
C ALA A 104 11.16 12.39 20.96
N TYR A 105 11.05 13.69 21.29
CA TYR A 105 10.61 14.14 22.62
C TYR A 105 9.09 13.99 22.88
N LYS A 106 8.26 13.84 21.85
CA LYS A 106 6.83 13.52 22.01
C LYS A 106 6.61 12.05 21.75
N GLY A 107 6.84 11.25 22.80
CA GLY A 107 6.69 9.80 22.75
C GLY A 107 5.28 9.34 22.38
N TYR A 108 5.18 8.08 21.98
CA TYR A 108 3.90 7.39 21.81
C TYR A 108 2.98 7.60 23.01
N GLY A 109 1.69 7.81 22.75
CA GLY A 109 0.69 8.15 23.75
C GLY A 109 0.49 9.65 23.98
N THR A 110 1.26 10.53 23.32
CA THR A 110 1.02 11.98 23.38
C THR A 110 -0.34 12.33 22.76
N GLU A 111 -1.20 13.01 23.52
CA GLU A 111 -2.54 13.42 23.08
C GLU A 111 -2.48 14.48 21.96
N VAL A 112 -3.31 14.31 20.94
CA VAL A 112 -3.49 15.28 19.85
C VAL A 112 -4.55 16.30 20.23
N LYS A 113 -4.26 17.59 20.02
CA LYS A 113 -5.18 18.71 20.26
C LYS A 113 -5.50 19.45 18.98
N LEU A 114 -6.68 20.06 18.92
CA LEU A 114 -7.07 20.95 17.84
C LEU A 114 -6.11 22.14 17.74
N GLY A 115 -5.81 22.56 16.51
CA GLY A 115 -4.80 23.59 16.20
C GLY A 115 -3.36 23.06 16.15
N GLN A 116 -3.11 21.82 16.55
CA GLN A 116 -1.81 21.16 16.36
C GLN A 116 -1.69 20.52 14.99
N CYS A 117 -0.45 20.31 14.56
CA CYS A 117 -0.11 19.66 13.31
C CYS A 117 0.30 18.21 13.55
N ILE A 118 -0.29 17.30 12.79
CA ILE A 118 0.04 15.88 12.81
C ILE A 118 0.80 15.49 11.54
N ARG A 119 1.57 14.40 11.66
CA ARG A 119 2.15 13.70 10.51
C ARG A 119 1.56 12.30 10.42
N LEU A 120 1.07 11.94 9.24
CA LEU A 120 0.44 10.65 8.98
C LEU A 120 1.41 9.75 8.20
N VAL A 121 1.53 8.49 8.64
CA VAL A 121 2.34 7.47 7.98
C VAL A 121 1.46 6.29 7.62
N HIS A 122 1.48 5.86 6.37
CA HIS A 122 0.78 4.66 5.93
C HIS A 122 1.39 3.43 6.61
N TYR A 123 0.55 2.63 7.27
CA TYR A 123 1.01 1.61 8.20
C TYR A 123 1.85 0.51 7.54
N HIS A 124 1.46 0.03 6.36
CA HIS A 124 2.12 -1.10 5.71
C HIS A 124 3.35 -0.73 4.87
N THR A 125 3.34 0.44 4.23
CA THR A 125 4.49 0.90 3.43
C THR A 125 5.47 1.75 4.24
N ASN A 126 5.06 2.15 5.45
CA ASN A 126 5.77 3.09 6.30
C ASN A 126 6.10 4.43 5.59
N GLN A 127 5.38 4.77 4.52
CA GLN A 127 5.56 6.02 3.79
C GLN A 127 4.75 7.15 4.40
N VAL A 128 5.30 8.36 4.37
CA VAL A 128 4.69 9.57 4.91
C VAL A 128 3.72 10.15 3.87
N LEU A 129 2.53 10.53 4.31
CA LEU A 129 1.58 11.28 3.49
C LEU A 129 2.08 12.72 3.29
N CYS A 130 2.23 13.16 2.04
CA CYS A 130 2.75 14.50 1.74
C CYS A 130 2.05 15.16 0.53
N ILE A 131 2.13 16.50 0.48
CA ILE A 131 1.71 17.28 -0.67
C ILE A 131 2.80 17.22 -1.74
N ASN A 132 2.46 16.70 -2.92
CA ASN A 132 3.38 16.70 -4.06
C ASN A 132 3.18 17.98 -4.88
N VAL A 133 4.11 18.91 -4.70
CA VAL A 133 4.07 20.26 -5.29
C VAL A 133 4.45 20.28 -6.77
N ASN A 134 5.12 19.23 -7.23
CA ASN A 134 5.51 19.07 -8.63
C ASN A 134 4.34 18.57 -9.48
N GLU A 135 3.23 18.17 -8.84
CA GLU A 135 2.09 17.56 -9.49
C GLU A 135 0.79 18.32 -9.28
N ARG A 136 0.11 18.60 -10.39
CA ARG A 136 -1.24 19.16 -10.35
C ARG A 136 -2.25 18.05 -10.06
N GLY A 137 -3.18 18.35 -9.16
CA GLY A 137 -4.36 17.53 -8.93
C GLY A 137 -5.37 17.62 -10.08
N VAL A 138 -6.45 16.86 -9.98
CA VAL A 138 -7.47 16.74 -11.04
C VAL A 138 -8.32 17.99 -11.26
N LYS A 139 -8.33 18.92 -10.29
CA LYS A 139 -8.98 20.23 -10.40
C LYS A 139 -7.94 21.34 -10.57
N SER A 140 -8.32 22.42 -11.25
CA SER A 140 -7.47 23.61 -11.39
C SER A 140 -7.03 24.14 -10.01
N PHE A 141 -5.76 24.52 -9.89
CA PHE A 141 -5.14 25.05 -8.66
C PHE A 141 -5.14 24.09 -7.45
N THR A 142 -5.27 22.79 -7.71
CA THR A 142 -5.05 21.74 -6.70
C THR A 142 -3.71 21.06 -6.94
N MET A 143 -3.10 20.54 -5.88
CA MET A 143 -1.87 19.73 -5.94
C MET A 143 -2.19 18.29 -5.53
N LYS A 144 -1.45 17.31 -6.06
CA LYS A 144 -1.66 15.91 -5.66
C LYS A 144 -1.16 15.65 -4.24
N ILE A 145 -1.77 14.67 -3.60
CA ILE A 145 -1.27 14.09 -2.36
C ILE A 145 -0.63 12.75 -2.69
N GLY A 146 0.57 12.51 -2.15
CA GLY A 146 1.34 11.32 -2.42
C GLY A 146 1.96 10.72 -1.16
N PHE A 147 2.76 9.69 -1.38
CA PHE A 147 3.48 8.97 -0.35
C PHE A 147 4.97 8.99 -0.63
N GLU A 148 5.74 9.42 0.35
CA GLU A 148 7.21 9.45 0.28
C GLU A 148 7.81 8.53 1.33
N SER A 149 8.86 7.79 0.95
CA SER A 149 9.59 6.97 1.91
C SER A 149 10.23 7.87 2.97
N PRO A 150 10.20 7.50 4.26
CA PRO A 150 10.92 8.23 5.29
C PRO A 150 12.41 8.03 5.00
N HIS A 151 13.01 8.95 4.24
CA HIS A 151 14.44 8.95 4.09
C HIS A 151 15.05 9.11 5.48
N THR A 152 15.99 8.24 5.83
CA THR A 152 16.99 8.59 6.85
C THR A 152 17.50 9.96 6.45
N PHE A 153 17.31 10.93 7.33
CA PHE A 153 17.83 12.28 7.22
C PHE A 153 19.35 12.21 7.14
N ASN A 154 19.89 11.82 5.99
CA ASN A 154 21.32 11.73 5.82
C ASN A 154 21.85 13.16 5.70
N ALA A 155 22.84 13.44 6.56
CA ALA A 155 23.53 14.68 6.90
C ALA A 155 23.92 15.68 5.77
N ALA A 156 23.57 15.43 4.50
CA ALA A 156 23.69 16.39 3.42
C ALA A 156 22.30 17.01 3.16
N CYS A 157 22.06 18.18 3.75
CA CYS A 157 20.86 18.98 3.49
C CYS A 157 20.86 19.51 2.05
N ASP A 158 20.42 18.69 1.09
CA ASP A 158 19.96 19.17 -0.21
C ASP A 158 18.58 19.85 -0.02
N VAL A 159 18.41 21.03 -0.62
CA VAL A 159 17.19 21.87 -0.53
C VAL A 159 15.88 21.09 -0.75
N PRO A 160 15.80 20.09 -1.67
CA PRO A 160 14.61 19.25 -1.84
C PRO A 160 14.14 18.51 -0.59
N ALA A 161 15.04 17.90 0.19
CA ALA A 161 14.68 17.16 1.41
C ALA A 161 14.20 18.08 2.55
N ARG A 162 14.57 19.36 2.49
CA ARG A 162 14.08 20.38 3.42
C ARG A 162 12.62 20.71 3.15
N GLU A 163 12.28 20.91 1.88
CA GLU A 163 10.93 21.26 1.44
C GLU A 163 9.96 20.09 1.69
N GLN A 164 10.33 18.86 1.36
CA GLN A 164 9.46 17.68 1.55
C GLN A 164 8.97 17.48 2.98
N TRP A 165 9.76 17.86 3.99
CA TRP A 165 9.36 17.71 5.39
C TRP A 165 8.15 18.59 5.76
N LEU A 166 8.14 19.87 5.36
CA LEU A 166 7.01 20.76 5.63
C LEU A 166 5.75 20.33 4.88
N ASP A 167 5.93 19.64 3.76
CA ASP A 167 4.83 19.17 2.90
C ASP A 167 4.08 17.98 3.50
N SER A 168 4.58 17.42 4.61
CA SER A 168 4.00 16.29 5.34
C SER A 168 3.20 16.64 6.61
N TRP A 169 3.16 17.92 7.00
CA TRP A 169 2.47 18.35 8.21
C TRP A 169 1.09 18.93 7.90
N LEU A 170 0.09 18.39 8.61
CA LEU A 170 -1.30 18.79 8.47
C LEU A 170 -1.85 19.23 9.83
N GLU A 171 -2.29 20.48 9.90
CA GLU A 171 -3.00 21.04 11.03
C GLU A 171 -4.39 20.41 11.16
N VAL A 172 -4.74 19.97 12.37
CA VAL A 172 -6.05 19.45 12.71
C VAL A 172 -6.96 20.58 13.16
N GLN A 173 -7.96 20.91 12.34
CA GLN A 173 -8.91 21.99 12.60
C GLN A 173 -10.30 21.44 12.89
N ALA A 174 -11.04 22.09 13.79
CA ALA A 174 -12.45 21.79 13.99
C ALA A 174 -13.26 22.27 12.77
N PRO A 175 -14.22 21.48 12.27
CA PRO A 175 -15.11 21.91 11.19
C PRO A 175 -16.12 22.94 11.66
N VAL A 176 -16.42 22.96 12.97
CA VAL A 176 -17.47 23.76 13.60
C VAL A 176 -16.89 24.57 14.75
N LYS A 177 -17.43 25.77 14.98
CA LYS A 177 -16.99 26.73 16.02
C LYS A 177 -17.23 26.29 17.47
N THR A 178 -17.84 25.13 17.70
CA THR A 178 -18.15 24.62 19.06
C THR A 178 -16.93 24.05 19.78
N LYS A 179 -15.87 23.74 19.04
CA LYS A 179 -14.57 23.35 19.59
C LYS A 179 -13.54 24.44 19.31
N MET A 180 -12.59 24.60 20.22
CA MET A 180 -11.54 25.61 20.13
C MET A 180 -10.16 24.96 20.05
N ASP A 181 -9.18 25.73 19.55
CA ASP A 181 -7.79 25.32 19.56
C ASP A 181 -7.35 24.97 20.99
N GLY A 182 -6.65 23.85 21.14
CA GLY A 182 -6.25 23.29 22.44
C GLY A 182 -7.21 22.24 23.01
N ASP A 183 -8.44 22.13 22.49
CA ASP A 183 -9.34 21.03 22.83
C ASP A 183 -8.76 19.68 22.38
N THR A 184 -9.00 18.63 23.16
CA THR A 184 -8.53 17.28 22.83
C THR A 184 -9.30 16.75 21.62
N VAL A 185 -8.57 16.20 20.64
CA VAL A 185 -9.18 15.47 19.53
C VAL A 185 -9.60 14.10 20.04
N LEU A 186 -10.88 13.80 19.93
CA LEU A 186 -11.45 12.52 20.30
C LEU A 186 -11.57 11.63 19.07
N ILE A 187 -11.41 10.34 19.28
CA ILE A 187 -11.75 9.32 18.28
C ILE A 187 -13.24 9.47 17.92
N GLU A 188 -13.56 9.37 16.63
CA GLU A 188 -14.85 9.69 15.99
C GLU A 188 -15.14 11.17 15.74
N ASP A 189 -14.25 12.07 16.16
CA ASP A 189 -14.35 13.47 15.76
C ASP A 189 -14.24 13.62 14.24
N VAL A 190 -14.97 14.62 13.74
CA VAL A 190 -14.83 15.11 12.38
C VAL A 190 -13.89 16.30 12.39
N VAL A 191 -12.88 16.30 11.52
CA VAL A 191 -11.83 17.32 11.44
C VAL A 191 -11.63 17.80 10.00
N HIS A 192 -11.05 18.99 9.85
CA HIS A 192 -10.39 19.39 8.62
C HIS A 192 -8.87 19.22 8.79
N LEU A 193 -8.20 18.80 7.72
CA LEU A 193 -6.75 18.77 7.66
C LEU A 193 -6.25 19.89 6.76
N TYR A 194 -5.38 20.74 7.30
CA TYR A 194 -4.92 21.95 6.63
C TYR A 194 -3.40 22.03 6.58
N SER A 195 -2.83 22.28 5.41
CA SER A 195 -1.41 22.59 5.27
C SER A 195 -1.21 24.10 5.38
N ALA A 196 -0.59 24.54 6.48
CA ALA A 196 -0.25 25.94 6.69
C ALA A 196 0.76 26.47 5.67
N ARG A 197 1.70 25.63 5.23
CA ARG A 197 2.71 26.01 4.22
C ARG A 197 2.06 26.37 2.88
N TRP A 198 1.13 25.55 2.44
CA TRP A 198 0.52 25.69 1.10
C TRP A 198 -0.78 26.46 1.11
N GLU A 199 -1.31 26.75 2.30
CA GLU A 199 -2.62 27.36 2.51
C GLU A 199 -3.72 26.58 1.79
N ARG A 200 -3.69 25.25 1.92
CA ARG A 200 -4.62 24.32 1.27
C ARG A 200 -5.11 23.26 2.24
N TYR A 201 -6.34 22.82 2.03
CA TYR A 201 -6.99 21.74 2.75
C TYR A 201 -6.77 20.41 2.04
N LEU A 202 -6.74 19.34 2.82
CA LEU A 202 -6.87 17.99 2.30
C LEU A 202 -8.32 17.79 1.83
N ASP A 203 -8.49 17.65 0.53
CA ASP A 203 -9.78 17.68 -0.16
C ASP A 203 -9.99 16.43 -1.01
N VAL A 204 -11.25 16.02 -1.18
CA VAL A 204 -11.66 15.01 -2.15
C VAL A 204 -12.20 15.71 -3.38
N ALA A 205 -11.53 15.48 -4.51
CA ALA A 205 -11.87 16.09 -5.79
C ALA A 205 -12.29 15.02 -6.81
N THR A 206 -13.42 15.26 -7.47
CA THR A 206 -13.80 14.54 -8.69
C THR A 206 -13.13 15.18 -9.91
N SER A 207 -12.62 14.32 -10.80
CA SER A 207 -12.12 14.77 -12.10
C SER A 207 -13.28 15.18 -13.00
N ARG A 208 -13.14 16.32 -13.71
CA ARG A 208 -14.13 16.75 -14.72
C ARG A 208 -14.24 15.79 -15.91
N LEU A 209 -13.22 14.96 -16.12
CA LEU A 209 -13.16 14.01 -17.24
C LEU A 209 -13.66 12.62 -16.86
N GLN A 210 -13.72 12.30 -15.57
CA GLN A 210 -14.11 11.00 -15.04
C GLN A 210 -14.85 11.21 -13.70
N GLU A 211 -16.16 11.40 -13.78
CA GLU A 211 -17.01 11.74 -12.61
C GLU A 211 -17.04 10.65 -11.52
N SER A 212 -16.67 9.41 -11.85
CA SER A 212 -16.68 8.27 -10.93
C SER A 212 -15.39 8.08 -10.12
N ILE A 213 -14.35 8.90 -10.35
CA ILE A 213 -13.07 8.75 -9.66
C ILE A 213 -12.84 9.91 -8.70
N LEU A 214 -12.56 9.55 -7.46
CA LEU A 214 -12.35 10.45 -6.33
C LEU A 214 -10.87 10.44 -5.98
N ASP A 215 -10.20 11.56 -6.24
CA ASP A 215 -8.81 11.77 -5.89
C ASP A 215 -8.69 12.63 -4.63
N VAL A 216 -7.63 12.40 -3.86
CA VAL A 216 -7.31 13.23 -2.70
C VAL A 216 -6.25 14.24 -3.12
N VAL A 217 -6.57 15.52 -2.92
CA VAL A 217 -5.78 16.66 -3.38
C VAL A 217 -5.58 17.67 -2.25
N ALA A 218 -4.56 18.52 -2.38
CA ALA A 218 -4.48 19.77 -1.63
C ALA A 218 -5.22 20.86 -2.40
N GLY A 219 -6.37 21.30 -1.87
CA GLY A 219 -7.30 22.23 -2.52
C GLY A 219 -7.76 23.37 -1.62
N LYS A 220 -8.64 24.24 -2.17
CA LYS A 220 -9.30 25.30 -1.38
C LYS A 220 -10.58 24.80 -0.70
N ASP A 221 -11.20 23.79 -1.28
CA ASP A 221 -12.41 23.16 -0.76
C ASP A 221 -12.07 22.38 0.51
N LYS A 222 -13.01 22.33 1.47
CA LYS A 222 -12.79 21.70 2.78
C LYS A 222 -13.57 20.40 2.85
N THR A 223 -12.88 19.28 2.74
CA THR A 223 -13.48 17.96 3.01
C THR A 223 -13.44 17.68 4.51
N ARG A 224 -14.59 17.24 5.05
CA ARG A 224 -14.74 16.78 6.43
C ARG A 224 -14.21 15.35 6.54
N TRP A 225 -13.28 15.11 7.48
CA TRP A 225 -12.66 13.82 7.71
C TRP A 225 -13.05 13.28 9.09
N GLN A 226 -13.80 12.19 9.13
CA GLN A 226 -14.12 11.50 10.38
C GLN A 226 -12.99 10.53 10.74
N LEU A 227 -12.52 10.61 11.99
CA LEU A 227 -11.47 9.75 12.52
C LEU A 227 -12.07 8.45 13.06
N VAL A 228 -11.78 7.33 12.43
CA VAL A 228 -12.24 6.01 12.89
C VAL A 228 -11.06 5.26 13.51
N PRO A 229 -11.18 4.71 14.73
CA PRO A 229 -10.07 4.01 15.36
C PRO A 229 -9.83 2.67 14.68
N PHE A 230 -8.57 2.32 14.43
CA PHE A 230 -8.17 0.98 13.99
C PHE A 230 -7.50 0.19 15.12
N ALA A 231 -6.49 0.77 15.77
CA ALA A 231 -5.82 0.19 16.94
C ALA A 231 -5.15 1.29 17.80
N ASN A 232 -5.00 1.03 19.09
CA ASN A 232 -4.24 1.91 19.98
C ASN A 232 -2.73 1.68 19.84
N HIS A 233 -1.93 2.67 20.20
CA HIS A 233 -0.47 2.64 20.29
C HIS A 233 0.13 1.67 21.34
N GLU A 234 -0.67 0.82 22.00
CA GLU A 234 -0.21 0.00 23.12
C GLU A 234 0.98 -0.89 22.73
N PRO A 235 2.04 -0.95 23.58
CA PRO A 235 3.18 -1.82 23.35
C PRO A 235 2.69 -3.26 23.29
N SER A 236 2.87 -3.90 22.12
CA SER A 236 2.22 -5.18 21.84
C SER A 236 2.72 -6.29 22.76
N VAL A 237 1.81 -6.93 23.48
CA VAL A 237 1.91 -8.37 23.73
C VAL A 237 1.92 -9.05 22.35
N PRO A 238 2.82 -10.01 22.07
CA PRO A 238 2.87 -10.69 20.78
C PRO A 238 1.56 -11.47 20.57
N ALA A 239 0.66 -10.88 19.81
CA ALA A 239 -0.63 -11.45 19.43
C ALA A 239 -0.88 -11.08 17.96
N LEU A 240 -1.51 -12.00 17.24
CA LEU A 240 -1.96 -11.73 15.87
C LEU A 240 -3.01 -10.61 15.91
N ARG A 241 -2.90 -9.60 15.06
CA ARG A 241 -3.85 -8.48 14.97
C ARG A 241 -4.48 -8.40 13.59
N GLY A 242 -5.66 -7.80 13.51
CA GLY A 242 -6.21 -7.40 12.21
C GLY A 242 -5.33 -6.34 11.56
N GLY A 243 -5.21 -6.41 10.24
CA GLY A 243 -4.26 -5.63 9.45
C GLY A 243 -2.87 -6.26 9.34
N ASP A 244 -2.48 -7.22 10.18
CA ASP A 244 -1.14 -7.80 10.08
C ASP A 244 -0.91 -8.49 8.72
N ILE A 245 0.27 -8.25 8.14
CA ILE A 245 0.77 -8.99 6.97
C ILE A 245 1.78 -10.02 7.45
N LEU A 246 1.56 -11.29 7.13
CA LEU A 246 2.34 -12.40 7.69
C LEU A 246 2.38 -13.63 6.78
N ARG A 247 3.18 -14.61 7.18
CA ARG A 247 3.22 -15.96 6.61
C ARG A 247 2.58 -16.95 7.57
N PHE A 248 1.69 -17.79 7.06
CA PHE A 248 1.18 -18.95 7.79
C PHE A 248 2.12 -20.13 7.58
N CYS A 249 2.86 -20.49 8.62
CA CYS A 249 3.83 -21.58 8.62
C CYS A 249 3.19 -22.83 9.23
N HIS A 250 3.16 -23.92 8.49
CA HIS A 250 2.80 -25.24 8.98
C HIS A 250 3.91 -25.76 9.91
N VAL A 251 3.57 -26.10 11.16
CA VAL A 251 4.55 -26.35 12.23
C VAL A 251 5.36 -27.62 11.99
N GLU A 252 4.73 -28.71 11.56
CA GLU A 252 5.44 -29.99 11.40
C GLU A 252 6.44 -29.96 10.24
N SER A 253 6.05 -29.34 9.12
CA SER A 253 6.86 -29.33 7.90
C SER A 253 7.69 -28.06 7.72
N GLU A 254 7.45 -27.02 8.52
CA GLU A 254 8.05 -25.68 8.38
C GLU A 254 7.76 -25.00 7.01
N HIS A 255 6.76 -25.49 6.28
CA HIS A 255 6.32 -24.93 5.01
C HIS A 255 5.38 -23.75 5.20
N VAL A 256 5.35 -22.83 4.24
CA VAL A 256 4.48 -21.64 4.25
C VAL A 256 3.32 -21.76 3.27
N LEU A 257 2.16 -21.23 3.65
CA LEU A 257 0.98 -21.11 2.77
C LEU A 257 1.29 -20.13 1.62
N GLU A 258 1.39 -20.65 0.40
CA GLU A 258 1.66 -19.90 -0.82
C GLU A 258 0.48 -19.96 -1.79
N LEU A 259 0.26 -18.86 -2.52
CA LEU A 259 -0.56 -18.81 -3.73
C LEU A 259 0.32 -18.52 -4.95
N ALA A 260 0.58 -19.53 -5.78
CA ALA A 260 1.34 -19.39 -7.01
C ALA A 260 0.49 -19.82 -8.23
N SER A 261 0.33 -18.94 -9.22
CA SER A 261 -0.46 -19.22 -10.43
C SER A 261 -1.88 -19.74 -10.14
N ASP A 262 -2.56 -19.14 -9.16
CA ASP A 262 -3.88 -19.53 -8.65
C ASP A 262 -3.95 -20.93 -7.99
N VAL A 263 -2.80 -21.55 -7.69
CA VAL A 263 -2.70 -22.81 -6.96
C VAL A 263 -2.26 -22.54 -5.51
N LEU A 264 -3.04 -23.08 -4.56
CA LEU A 264 -2.74 -23.01 -3.13
C LEU A 264 -1.95 -24.24 -2.68
N ALA A 265 -0.80 -24.01 -2.05
CA ALA A 265 0.04 -25.07 -1.52
C ALA A 265 0.80 -24.61 -0.28
N LEU A 266 1.36 -25.57 0.45
CA LEU A 266 2.41 -25.34 1.42
C LEU A 266 3.76 -25.56 0.72
N THR A 267 4.66 -24.58 0.82
CA THR A 267 5.99 -24.62 0.17
C THR A 267 7.11 -24.50 1.20
N SER A 268 8.23 -25.18 0.99
CA SER A 268 9.42 -25.07 1.85
C SER A 268 10.19 -23.76 1.64
N ARG A 269 9.87 -23.00 0.59
CA ARG A 269 10.60 -21.80 0.19
C ARG A 269 10.04 -20.54 0.84
N VAL A 270 10.94 -19.64 1.26
CA VAL A 270 10.56 -18.26 1.56
C VAL A 270 10.27 -17.53 0.25
N THR A 271 9.00 -17.20 0.05
CA THR A 271 8.44 -16.60 -1.16
C THR A 271 7.60 -15.39 -0.80
N SER A 272 7.51 -14.43 -1.72
CA SER A 272 6.63 -13.27 -1.59
C SER A 272 5.15 -13.62 -1.84
N ASN A 273 4.88 -14.73 -2.53
CA ASN A 273 3.55 -15.30 -2.75
C ASN A 273 2.96 -16.00 -1.51
N ALA A 274 3.70 -16.00 -0.40
CA ALA A 274 3.24 -16.53 0.90
C ALA A 274 2.84 -15.42 1.87
N LEU A 275 2.76 -14.17 1.42
CA LEU A 275 2.33 -13.05 2.24
C LEU A 275 0.81 -12.91 2.18
N TRP A 276 0.20 -12.98 3.35
CA TRP A 276 -1.24 -12.86 3.57
C TRP A 276 -1.50 -11.74 4.57
N ALA A 277 -2.46 -10.89 4.26
CA ALA A 277 -3.01 -9.91 5.17
C ALA A 277 -4.22 -10.49 5.91
N VAL A 278 -4.27 -10.25 7.21
CA VAL A 278 -5.40 -10.63 8.04
C VAL A 278 -6.40 -9.48 8.06
N GLU A 279 -7.50 -9.60 7.32
CA GLU A 279 -8.50 -8.55 7.23
C GLU A 279 -9.63 -8.75 8.25
N PRO A 280 -9.85 -7.78 9.16
CA PRO A 280 -10.98 -7.83 10.07
C PRO A 280 -12.28 -7.61 9.30
N LEU A 281 -13.37 -8.24 9.75
CA LEU A 281 -14.71 -7.99 9.18
C LEU A 281 -15.24 -6.57 9.45
N HIS A 282 -14.68 -5.91 10.47
CA HIS A 282 -15.05 -4.55 10.86
C HIS A 282 -13.83 -3.65 10.90
N ALA A 283 -13.94 -2.50 10.24
CA ALA A 283 -12.89 -1.50 10.15
C ALA A 283 -12.64 -0.82 11.51
N LYS A 284 -13.72 -0.46 12.21
CA LYS A 284 -13.64 0.15 13.54
C LYS A 284 -13.10 -0.85 14.55
N TRP A 285 -11.98 -0.50 15.19
CA TRP A 285 -11.21 -1.38 16.08
C TRP A 285 -10.73 -2.68 15.43
N GLY A 286 -10.61 -2.69 14.11
CA GLY A 286 -10.21 -3.87 13.34
C GLY A 286 -8.79 -4.36 13.67
N GLY A 287 -7.90 -3.49 14.12
CA GLY A 287 -6.51 -3.82 14.47
C GLY A 287 -6.31 -4.36 15.89
N LYS A 288 -7.39 -4.75 16.58
CA LYS A 288 -7.29 -5.45 17.87
C LYS A 288 -6.71 -6.86 17.70
N ALA A 289 -6.27 -7.47 18.80
CA ALA A 289 -5.81 -8.85 18.80
C ALA A 289 -6.92 -9.82 18.38
N ILE A 290 -6.61 -10.72 17.45
CA ILE A 290 -7.49 -11.76 16.94
C ILE A 290 -7.34 -12.98 17.83
N ALA A 291 -8.35 -13.24 18.65
CA ALA A 291 -8.42 -14.42 19.51
C ALA A 291 -9.47 -15.42 19.01
N LEU A 292 -10.74 -15.00 18.99
CA LEU A 292 -11.89 -15.78 18.52
C LEU A 292 -12.66 -15.03 17.42
N ASP A 293 -12.12 -13.90 16.97
CA ASP A 293 -12.75 -13.08 15.94
C ASP A 293 -12.67 -13.79 14.59
N VAL A 294 -13.71 -13.59 13.78
CA VAL A 294 -13.75 -14.00 12.38
C VAL A 294 -13.02 -12.95 11.54
N PHE A 295 -12.24 -13.40 10.58
CA PHE A 295 -11.44 -12.57 9.69
C PHE A 295 -11.42 -13.18 8.28
N GLN A 296 -10.87 -12.42 7.34
CA GLN A 296 -10.59 -12.86 5.98
C GLN A 296 -9.07 -12.88 5.75
N LEU A 297 -8.61 -13.74 4.84
CA LEU A 297 -7.20 -13.81 4.47
C LEU A 297 -7.04 -13.29 3.05
N ARG A 298 -6.40 -12.13 2.90
CA ARG A 298 -6.12 -11.54 1.59
C ARG A 298 -4.71 -11.85 1.16
N HIS A 299 -4.55 -12.45 0.00
CA HIS A 299 -3.23 -12.64 -0.59
C HIS A 299 -2.69 -11.28 -1.05
N VAL A 300 -1.56 -10.86 -0.49
CA VAL A 300 -1.04 -9.48 -0.65
C VAL A 300 -0.76 -9.17 -2.12
N ALA A 301 -0.15 -10.11 -2.87
CA ALA A 301 0.28 -9.81 -4.23
C ALA A 301 -0.87 -9.74 -5.25
N THR A 302 -1.94 -10.51 -5.03
CA THR A 302 -3.07 -10.59 -5.98
C THR A 302 -4.30 -9.81 -5.53
N GLY A 303 -4.36 -9.42 -4.26
CA GLY A 303 -5.55 -8.86 -3.63
C GLY A 303 -6.75 -9.82 -3.52
N LYS A 304 -6.63 -11.08 -3.95
CA LYS A 304 -7.70 -12.10 -3.83
C LYS A 304 -7.81 -12.62 -2.39
N LEU A 305 -9.01 -13.03 -2.00
CA LEU A 305 -9.28 -13.61 -0.69
C LEU A 305 -9.16 -15.13 -0.73
N LEU A 306 -8.69 -15.75 0.34
CA LEU A 306 -8.85 -17.18 0.55
C LEU A 306 -10.34 -17.50 0.67
N ALA A 307 -10.79 -18.58 0.05
CA ALA A 307 -12.20 -18.94 0.01
C ALA A 307 -12.40 -20.45 0.02
N ILE A 308 -13.60 -20.86 0.42
CA ILE A 308 -14.11 -22.22 0.22
C ILE A 308 -15.33 -22.13 -0.69
N SER A 309 -15.24 -22.74 -1.87
CA SER A 309 -16.40 -22.74 -2.78
C SER A 309 -17.50 -23.69 -2.31
N ALA A 310 -18.68 -23.60 -2.93
CA ALA A 310 -19.86 -24.41 -2.57
C ALA A 310 -19.63 -25.94 -2.59
N ASN A 311 -18.67 -26.42 -3.39
CA ASN A 311 -18.30 -27.83 -3.46
C ASN A 311 -17.23 -28.25 -2.42
N ALA A 312 -16.86 -27.32 -1.54
CA ALA A 312 -15.79 -27.42 -0.55
C ALA A 312 -14.30 -27.51 -1.02
N PRO A 313 -13.89 -27.29 -2.30
CA PRO A 313 -12.47 -27.10 -2.57
C PRO A 313 -12.01 -25.74 -2.04
N LEU A 314 -10.84 -25.76 -1.41
CA LEU A 314 -10.08 -24.58 -1.08
C LEU A 314 -9.71 -23.86 -2.38
N CYS A 315 -9.97 -22.56 -2.45
CA CYS A 315 -9.67 -21.74 -3.60
C CYS A 315 -9.34 -20.32 -3.18
N VAL A 316 -9.03 -19.46 -4.15
CA VAL A 316 -9.06 -18.02 -3.97
C VAL A 316 -10.29 -17.44 -4.66
N SER A 317 -10.80 -16.33 -4.14
CA SER A 317 -11.97 -15.66 -4.69
C SER A 317 -11.75 -15.26 -6.14
N ALA A 318 -12.83 -15.26 -6.92
CA ALA A 318 -12.78 -14.83 -8.33
C ALA A 318 -12.45 -13.33 -8.46
N SER A 319 -12.80 -12.54 -7.44
CA SER A 319 -12.62 -11.10 -7.38
C SER A 319 -12.00 -10.68 -6.04
N SER A 320 -11.21 -9.62 -6.04
CA SER A 320 -10.68 -9.00 -4.82
C SER A 320 -11.75 -8.34 -3.94
N THR A 321 -13.01 -8.29 -4.40
CA THR A 321 -14.14 -7.65 -3.69
C THR A 321 -15.16 -8.64 -3.15
N ASP A 322 -14.89 -9.94 -3.27
CA ASP A 322 -15.80 -11.00 -2.87
C ASP A 322 -15.77 -11.21 -1.34
N ASN A 323 -16.49 -10.36 -0.62
CA ASN A 323 -16.41 -10.28 0.84
C ASN A 323 -17.52 -11.11 1.54
N GLY A 324 -17.84 -12.30 1.01
CA GLY A 324 -18.93 -13.14 1.49
C GLY A 324 -18.55 -14.22 2.52
N PRO A 325 -19.54 -14.93 3.10
CA PRO A 325 -19.33 -15.99 4.09
C PRO A 325 -18.32 -17.08 3.71
N ALA A 326 -18.20 -17.37 2.42
CA ALA A 326 -17.22 -18.31 1.84
C ALA A 326 -15.75 -17.94 2.10
N THR A 327 -15.47 -16.70 2.55
CA THR A 327 -14.13 -16.18 2.81
C THR A 327 -13.84 -16.00 4.30
N PHE A 328 -14.76 -16.42 5.18
CA PHE A 328 -14.68 -16.17 6.61
C PHE A 328 -13.95 -17.32 7.31
N PHE A 329 -12.88 -16.98 8.02
CA PHE A 329 -12.06 -17.91 8.78
C PHE A 329 -11.94 -17.47 10.24
N LYS A 330 -11.63 -18.42 11.12
CA LYS A 330 -11.28 -18.17 12.51
C LYS A 330 -10.06 -19.00 12.92
N LEU A 331 -9.38 -18.52 13.95
CA LEU A 331 -8.37 -19.31 14.65
C LEU A 331 -9.08 -20.22 15.65
N ALA A 332 -8.67 -21.47 15.71
CA ALA A 332 -9.17 -22.42 16.69
C ALA A 332 -8.01 -23.16 17.37
N SER A 333 -8.11 -23.31 18.69
CA SER A 333 -7.19 -24.12 19.50
C SER A 333 -7.94 -25.36 19.99
N LYS A 334 -7.46 -26.55 19.60
CA LYS A 334 -8.06 -27.84 19.97
C LYS A 334 -7.58 -28.33 21.35
N HIS A 335 -6.41 -27.86 21.78
CA HIS A 335 -5.77 -28.18 23.04
C HIS A 335 -5.24 -26.87 23.62
N GLY A 336 -5.65 -26.48 24.83
CA GLY A 336 -5.31 -25.21 25.49
C GLY A 336 -3.82 -24.97 25.79
N GLY A 337 -2.94 -25.17 24.82
CA GLY A 337 -1.52 -24.86 24.82
C GLY A 337 -1.20 -23.66 23.94
N SER A 338 -0.07 -23.02 24.27
CA SER A 338 0.61 -21.86 23.66
C SER A 338 -0.21 -20.95 22.74
N SER A 339 -0.28 -19.66 23.10
CA SER A 339 -0.95 -18.59 22.32
C SER A 339 -0.36 -18.32 20.92
N THR A 340 0.61 -19.11 20.48
CA THR A 340 1.42 -18.88 19.27
C THR A 340 1.13 -19.88 18.14
N THR A 341 0.37 -20.94 18.41
CA THR A 341 0.03 -21.98 17.44
C THR A 341 -1.47 -22.21 17.39
N PHE A 342 -2.02 -22.44 16.21
CA PHE A 342 -3.46 -22.55 16.00
C PHE A 342 -3.80 -23.39 14.77
N HIS A 343 -5.06 -23.80 14.67
CA HIS A 343 -5.64 -24.32 13.44
C HIS A 343 -6.46 -23.23 12.75
N ILE A 344 -6.56 -23.29 11.43
CA ILE A 344 -7.39 -22.39 10.63
C ILE A 344 -8.67 -23.14 10.23
N GLN A 345 -9.81 -22.59 10.63
CA GLN A 345 -11.13 -23.18 10.34
C GLN A 345 -11.97 -22.18 9.56
N HIS A 346 -12.69 -22.66 8.54
CA HIS A 346 -13.70 -21.87 7.86
C HIS A 346 -14.97 -21.78 8.70
N GLU A 347 -15.51 -20.57 8.84
CA GLU A 347 -16.55 -20.25 9.81
C GLU A 347 -17.86 -20.99 9.53
N GLU A 348 -18.36 -20.90 8.30
CA GLU A 348 -19.70 -21.37 7.95
C GLU A 348 -19.76 -22.91 7.84
N SER A 349 -18.78 -23.52 7.17
CA SER A 349 -18.78 -24.96 6.91
C SER A 349 -18.09 -25.79 8.01
N GLY A 350 -17.34 -25.14 8.90
CA GLY A 350 -16.59 -25.79 9.98
C GLY A 350 -15.45 -26.70 9.52
N VAL A 351 -15.07 -26.65 8.23
CA VAL A 351 -13.94 -27.41 7.71
C VAL A 351 -12.62 -26.74 8.06
N TRP A 352 -11.58 -27.57 8.20
CA TRP A 352 -10.26 -27.20 8.65
C TRP A 352 -9.29 -27.18 7.47
N LEU A 353 -8.36 -26.22 7.48
CA LEU A 353 -7.26 -26.20 6.54
C LEU A 353 -6.23 -27.27 6.93
N CYS A 354 -5.96 -28.21 6.02
CA CYS A 354 -5.08 -29.34 6.24
C CYS A 354 -4.06 -29.47 5.09
N GLY A 355 -2.81 -29.79 5.43
CA GLY A 355 -1.83 -30.22 4.42
C GLY A 355 -2.06 -31.68 4.05
N VAL A 356 -1.96 -32.08 2.79
CA VAL A 356 -2.04 -33.50 2.42
C VAL A 356 -0.63 -34.02 2.20
N ALA A 357 -0.28 -35.12 2.90
CA ALA A 357 1.02 -35.76 2.73
C ALA A 357 1.24 -36.08 1.25
N GLY A 358 2.15 -35.34 0.62
CA GLY A 358 2.59 -35.56 -0.74
C GLY A 358 3.77 -36.51 -0.79
N ASN A 359 4.12 -36.96 -2.00
CA ASN A 359 5.38 -37.65 -2.26
C ASN A 359 6.55 -36.66 -2.46
N ASP A 360 6.26 -35.36 -2.56
CA ASP A 360 7.23 -34.30 -2.78
C ASP A 360 7.41 -33.50 -1.49
N ASP A 361 8.63 -33.51 -0.95
CA ASP A 361 8.99 -32.74 0.25
C ASP A 361 9.09 -31.23 -0.03
N ALA A 362 9.06 -30.78 -1.28
CA ALA A 362 9.13 -29.36 -1.62
C ALA A 362 7.77 -28.66 -1.56
N THR A 363 6.71 -29.37 -1.94
CA THR A 363 5.35 -28.83 -2.04
C THR A 363 4.30 -29.80 -1.48
N ILE A 364 3.49 -29.31 -0.54
CA ILE A 364 2.44 -30.07 0.12
C ILE A 364 1.09 -29.49 -0.33
N PRO A 365 0.23 -30.25 -1.04
CA PRO A 365 -1.10 -29.80 -1.43
C PRO A 365 -1.97 -29.45 -0.23
N LEU A 366 -2.80 -28.42 -0.36
CA LEU A 366 -3.75 -28.02 0.68
C LEU A 366 -5.16 -28.50 0.38
N HIS A 367 -5.86 -28.96 1.42
CA HIS A 367 -7.23 -29.41 1.35
C HIS A 367 -8.05 -28.95 2.55
N CYS A 368 -9.37 -28.99 2.41
CA CYS A 368 -10.30 -28.73 3.50
C CYS A 368 -10.92 -30.04 4.01
N CYS A 369 -10.78 -30.31 5.30
CA CYS A 369 -11.25 -31.55 5.92
C CYS A 369 -12.27 -31.25 7.02
N ARG A 370 -13.26 -32.15 7.23
CA ARG A 370 -14.18 -32.03 8.38
C ARG A 370 -13.51 -32.35 9.73
N THR A 371 -12.41 -33.09 9.69
CA THR A 371 -11.61 -33.48 10.86
C THR A 371 -10.19 -32.96 10.71
N VAL A 372 -9.66 -32.32 11.75
CA VAL A 372 -8.28 -31.80 11.78
C VAL A 372 -7.34 -32.80 12.44
N ARG A 373 -6.18 -33.05 11.83
CA ARG A 373 -5.12 -33.85 12.45
C ARG A 373 -4.34 -32.98 13.41
N ASP A 374 -3.74 -33.60 14.42
CA ASP A 374 -2.98 -32.87 15.43
C ASP A 374 -1.68 -32.25 14.86
N SER A 375 -1.26 -32.66 13.66
CA SER A 375 -0.14 -32.05 12.95
C SER A 375 -0.50 -30.89 12.03
N ASP A 376 -1.79 -30.67 11.70
CA ASP A 376 -2.26 -29.57 10.85
C ASP A 376 -2.30 -28.24 11.63
N VAL A 377 -1.19 -27.91 12.29
CA VAL A 377 -1.02 -26.77 13.18
C VAL A 377 -0.21 -25.70 12.45
N PHE A 378 -0.66 -24.46 12.58
CA PHE A 378 -0.01 -23.29 12.00
C PHE A 378 0.56 -22.40 13.08
N ARG A 379 1.64 -21.70 12.72
CA ARG A 379 2.19 -20.54 13.43
C ARG A 379 2.35 -19.39 12.44
N VAL A 380 2.45 -18.17 12.95
CA VAL A 380 2.70 -16.99 12.10
C VAL A 380 4.17 -16.61 12.10
N HIS A 381 4.66 -16.12 10.96
CA HIS A 381 5.94 -15.44 10.85
C HIS A 381 5.74 -14.06 10.23
N LEU A 382 6.21 -13.02 10.93
CA LEU A 382 6.10 -11.64 10.46
C LEU A 382 7.26 -11.32 9.50
N PRO A 383 6.99 -10.84 8.27
CA PRO A 383 8.01 -10.32 7.38
C PRO A 383 8.62 -9.04 7.95
N SER A 384 9.76 -8.63 7.40
CA SER A 384 10.29 -7.29 7.69
C SER A 384 9.41 -6.21 7.05
N ALA A 385 9.33 -5.02 7.65
CA ALA A 385 8.62 -3.89 7.05
C ALA A 385 9.16 -3.52 5.66
N THR A 386 10.48 -3.66 5.45
CA THR A 386 11.13 -3.44 4.16
C THR A 386 10.67 -4.45 3.11
N GLU A 387 10.47 -5.71 3.47
CA GLU A 387 9.97 -6.73 2.56
C GLU A 387 8.56 -6.41 2.06
N VAL A 388 7.65 -6.04 2.97
CA VAL A 388 6.28 -5.63 2.62
C VAL A 388 6.29 -4.40 1.72
N PHE A 389 7.08 -3.38 2.10
CA PHE A 389 7.26 -2.17 1.29
C PHE A 389 7.71 -2.51 -0.14
N VAL A 390 8.80 -3.28 -0.29
CA VAL A 390 9.35 -3.65 -1.60
C VAL A 390 8.34 -4.44 -2.44
N LEU A 391 7.63 -5.40 -1.85
CA LEU A 391 6.62 -6.17 -2.57
C LEU A 391 5.54 -5.24 -3.14
N LEU A 392 4.92 -4.43 -2.28
CA LEU A 392 3.85 -3.55 -2.70
C LEU A 392 4.35 -2.52 -3.74
N ASP A 393 5.58 -2.02 -3.60
CA ASP A 393 6.12 -0.95 -4.46
C ASP A 393 6.48 -1.47 -5.85
N VAL A 394 7.04 -2.69 -5.90
CA VAL A 394 7.31 -3.40 -7.14
C VAL A 394 6.01 -3.76 -7.86
N LEU A 395 4.98 -4.21 -7.15
CA LEU A 395 3.67 -4.48 -7.73
C LEU A 395 3.06 -3.21 -8.31
N PHE A 396 3.05 -2.12 -7.56
CA PHE A 396 2.60 -0.81 -8.05
C PHE A 396 3.36 -0.41 -9.32
N THR A 397 4.69 -0.46 -9.27
CA THR A 397 5.58 -0.10 -10.39
C THR A 397 5.31 -0.95 -11.64
N LYS A 398 5.14 -2.27 -11.47
CA LYS A 398 4.80 -3.21 -12.54
C LYS A 398 3.50 -2.83 -13.25
N HIS A 399 2.44 -2.51 -12.49
CA HIS A 399 1.15 -2.12 -13.06
C HIS A 399 1.23 -0.76 -13.77
N GLN A 400 1.92 0.23 -13.18
CA GLN A 400 2.09 1.54 -13.82
C GLN A 400 2.88 1.44 -15.11
N PHE A 401 3.95 0.65 -15.13
CA PHE A 401 4.73 0.43 -16.35
C PHE A 401 3.85 -0.14 -17.46
N ALA A 402 3.11 -1.23 -17.19
CA ALA A 402 2.21 -1.84 -18.18
C ALA A 402 1.15 -0.85 -18.71
N ARG A 403 0.59 -0.03 -17.81
CA ARG A 403 -0.37 1.03 -18.17
C ARG A 403 0.25 2.06 -19.12
N HIS A 404 1.43 2.57 -18.80
CA HIS A 404 2.12 3.54 -19.65
C HIS A 404 2.51 2.92 -21.00
N CYS A 405 2.93 1.65 -21.02
CA CYS A 405 3.16 0.94 -22.27
C CYS A 405 1.90 0.87 -23.14
N ALA A 406 0.75 0.52 -22.55
CA ALA A 406 -0.52 0.48 -23.25
C ALA A 406 -0.98 1.87 -23.76
N GLN A 407 -0.63 2.95 -23.07
CA GLN A 407 -0.87 4.32 -23.57
C GLN A 407 -0.01 4.64 -24.79
N LEU A 408 1.29 4.33 -24.73
CA LEU A 408 2.23 4.57 -25.83
C LEU A 408 1.94 3.73 -27.07
N GLN A 409 1.38 2.53 -26.91
CA GLN A 409 0.91 1.70 -28.03
C GLN A 409 -0.23 2.35 -28.82
N ARG A 410 -1.02 3.23 -28.19
CA ARG A 410 -2.15 3.92 -28.85
C ARG A 410 -1.71 5.17 -29.62
N VAL A 411 -0.47 5.62 -29.44
CA VAL A 411 0.05 6.79 -30.16
C VAL A 411 0.33 6.37 -31.60
N PRO A 412 -0.22 7.04 -32.62
CA PRO A 412 -0.09 6.60 -34.02
C PRO A 412 1.29 6.85 -34.62
N ASN A 413 2.04 7.84 -34.11
CA ASN A 413 3.39 8.15 -34.57
C ASN A 413 4.29 8.45 -33.36
N VAL A 414 5.40 7.73 -33.24
CA VAL A 414 6.43 7.90 -32.20
C VAL A 414 7.02 9.32 -32.22
N ASP A 415 7.10 9.97 -33.38
CA ASP A 415 7.65 11.33 -33.50
C ASP A 415 6.81 12.39 -32.75
N LEU A 416 5.58 12.05 -32.35
CA LEU A 416 4.69 12.92 -31.58
C LEU A 416 4.89 12.80 -30.08
N LEU A 417 5.67 11.82 -29.62
CA LEU A 417 5.93 11.64 -28.20
C LEU A 417 6.82 12.77 -27.69
N ALA A 418 6.41 13.36 -26.58
CA ALA A 418 7.24 14.26 -25.82
C ALA A 418 7.98 13.48 -24.71
N PHE A 419 8.99 14.12 -24.12
CA PHE A 419 9.69 13.60 -22.94
C PHE A 419 8.72 13.17 -21.83
N GLN A 420 7.65 13.94 -21.60
CA GLN A 420 6.66 13.68 -20.55
C GLN A 420 5.86 12.38 -20.78
N ASP A 421 5.75 11.92 -22.03
CA ASP A 421 5.03 10.68 -22.36
C ASP A 421 5.88 9.43 -22.05
N VAL A 422 7.21 9.56 -22.13
CA VAL A 422 8.17 8.46 -21.98
C VAL A 422 8.81 8.42 -20.59
N GLN A 423 8.99 9.57 -19.95
CA GLN A 423 9.56 9.72 -18.60
C GLN A 423 8.98 8.73 -17.56
N PRO A 424 7.67 8.42 -17.53
CA PRO A 424 7.13 7.48 -16.55
C PRO A 424 7.74 6.07 -16.66
N LEU A 425 8.04 5.61 -17.89
CA LEU A 425 8.67 4.30 -18.09
C LEU A 425 10.08 4.27 -17.49
N GLU A 426 10.86 5.34 -17.68
CA GLU A 426 12.21 5.45 -17.12
C GLU A 426 12.19 5.45 -15.59
N ILE A 427 11.22 6.16 -14.98
CA ILE A 427 11.06 6.18 -13.53
C ILE A 427 10.71 4.78 -13.00
N CYS A 428 9.78 4.07 -13.64
CA CYS A 428 9.46 2.69 -13.29
C CYS A 428 10.69 1.78 -13.35
N LEU A 429 11.46 1.83 -14.44
CA LEU A 429 12.67 1.01 -14.61
C LEU A 429 13.71 1.31 -13.52
N ARG A 430 13.90 2.59 -13.20
CA ARG A 430 14.80 3.01 -12.12
C ARG A 430 14.32 2.54 -10.75
N ALA A 431 13.02 2.58 -10.48
CA ALA A 431 12.46 2.09 -9.22
C ALA A 431 12.73 0.59 -9.02
N VAL A 432 12.51 -0.24 -10.06
CA VAL A 432 12.85 -1.67 -9.99
C VAL A 432 14.36 -1.89 -9.86
N HIS A 433 15.17 -1.08 -10.55
CA HIS A 433 16.63 -1.17 -10.46
C HIS A 433 17.16 -0.81 -9.07
N ASN A 434 16.57 0.19 -8.42
CA ASN A 434 16.93 0.58 -7.06
C ASN A 434 16.69 -0.55 -6.06
N VAL A 435 15.64 -1.37 -6.22
CA VAL A 435 15.40 -2.55 -5.38
C VAL A 435 16.60 -3.51 -5.42
N LEU A 436 17.17 -3.77 -6.59
CA LEU A 436 18.35 -4.64 -6.72
C LEU A 436 19.58 -4.08 -6.01
N ARG A 437 19.74 -2.75 -6.01
CA ARG A 437 20.91 -2.06 -5.45
C ARG A 437 20.81 -1.87 -3.95
N GLU A 438 19.64 -1.48 -3.46
CA GLU A 438 19.38 -1.13 -2.07
C GLU A 438 18.97 -2.34 -1.23
N HIS A 439 18.32 -3.33 -1.86
CA HIS A 439 17.76 -4.50 -1.18
C HIS A 439 18.08 -5.82 -1.90
N PRO A 440 19.37 -6.18 -2.08
CA PRO A 440 19.78 -7.37 -2.83
C PRO A 440 19.22 -8.68 -2.24
N SER A 441 19.00 -8.75 -0.92
CA SER A 441 18.37 -9.90 -0.26
C SER A 441 16.89 -10.09 -0.60
N LEU A 442 16.22 -9.05 -1.10
CA LEU A 442 14.81 -9.05 -1.50
C LEU A 442 14.62 -9.21 -3.01
N LYS A 443 15.71 -9.47 -3.75
CA LYS A 443 15.68 -9.76 -5.19
C LYS A 443 14.67 -10.87 -5.55
N PHE A 444 14.39 -11.78 -4.62
CA PHE A 444 13.45 -12.88 -4.87
C PHE A 444 12.02 -12.45 -5.19
N ILE A 445 11.61 -11.29 -4.66
CA ILE A 445 10.31 -10.69 -4.97
C ILE A 445 10.17 -10.48 -6.48
N LEU A 446 11.26 -10.11 -7.17
CA LEU A 446 11.21 -9.79 -8.59
C LEU A 446 10.93 -11.00 -9.49
N TRP A 447 11.46 -12.18 -9.17
CA TRP A 447 11.11 -13.40 -9.92
C TRP A 447 9.76 -13.99 -9.48
N ASP A 448 9.45 -13.97 -8.17
CA ASP A 448 8.18 -14.53 -7.67
C ASP A 448 6.98 -13.77 -8.28
N GLN A 449 7.13 -12.45 -8.45
CA GLN A 449 6.12 -11.58 -9.05
C GLN A 449 6.25 -11.42 -10.57
N SER A 450 7.16 -12.17 -11.22
CA SER A 450 7.40 -12.12 -12.67
C SER A 450 7.57 -10.68 -13.19
N VAL A 451 8.31 -9.85 -12.45
CA VAL A 451 8.40 -8.40 -12.71
C VAL A 451 9.08 -8.16 -14.05
N LEU A 452 10.29 -8.70 -14.24
CA LEU A 452 11.05 -8.44 -15.46
C LEU A 452 10.41 -9.06 -16.70
N ALA A 453 9.83 -10.24 -16.57
CA ALA A 453 9.02 -10.85 -17.64
C ALA A 453 7.90 -9.90 -18.08
N SER A 454 7.13 -9.37 -17.12
CA SER A 454 6.08 -8.38 -17.40
C SER A 454 6.60 -7.08 -18.01
N LEU A 455 7.74 -6.55 -17.54
CA LEU A 455 8.34 -5.34 -18.12
C LEU A 455 8.76 -5.62 -19.58
N LEU A 456 9.40 -6.75 -19.83
CA LEU A 456 9.83 -7.16 -21.17
C LEU A 456 8.66 -7.36 -22.13
N ASP A 457 7.61 -8.09 -21.72
CA ASP A 457 6.41 -8.34 -22.54
C ASP A 457 5.74 -7.03 -22.95
N ASN A 458 5.53 -6.12 -21.98
CA ASN A 458 4.88 -4.83 -22.23
C ASN A 458 5.75 -3.93 -23.12
N PHE A 459 7.07 -3.95 -22.92
CA PHE A 459 7.99 -3.17 -23.73
C PHE A 459 8.08 -3.73 -25.16
N ALA A 460 8.16 -5.05 -25.33
CA ALA A 460 8.14 -5.73 -26.62
C ALA A 460 6.92 -5.32 -27.45
N ALA A 461 5.75 -5.23 -26.81
CA ALA A 461 4.52 -4.80 -27.48
C ALA A 461 4.60 -3.35 -28.00
N ILE A 462 5.27 -2.42 -27.30
CA ILE A 462 5.57 -1.08 -27.84
C ILE A 462 6.47 -1.19 -29.07
N LEU A 463 7.56 -1.95 -28.97
CA LEU A 463 8.56 -2.05 -30.03
C LEU A 463 7.98 -2.64 -31.32
N HIS A 464 7.13 -3.67 -31.19
CA HIS A 464 6.41 -4.28 -32.31
C HIS A 464 5.40 -3.33 -32.94
N THR A 465 4.63 -2.60 -32.12
CA THR A 465 3.62 -1.63 -32.61
C THR A 465 4.25 -0.56 -33.50
N HIS A 466 5.47 -0.14 -33.17
CA HIS A 466 6.17 0.94 -33.85
C HIS A 466 7.22 0.49 -34.88
N GLN A 467 7.27 -0.79 -35.24
CA GLN A 467 8.11 -1.37 -36.32
C GLN A 467 9.57 -0.86 -36.38
N GLY A 468 10.21 -0.64 -35.23
CA GLY A 468 11.60 -0.14 -35.18
C GLY A 468 11.78 1.39 -35.21
N VAL A 469 10.72 2.18 -35.42
CA VAL A 469 10.78 3.66 -35.44
C VAL A 469 11.25 4.23 -34.09
N TYR A 470 11.04 3.49 -32.99
CA TYR A 470 11.54 3.84 -31.65
C TYR A 470 13.05 4.08 -31.61
N GLN A 471 13.84 3.48 -32.51
CA GLN A 471 15.30 3.68 -32.60
C GLN A 471 15.67 5.14 -32.87
N ARG A 472 14.76 5.90 -33.50
CA ARG A 472 14.97 7.32 -33.81
C ARG A 472 14.60 8.23 -32.63
N HIS A 473 13.85 7.71 -31.66
CA HIS A 473 13.39 8.47 -30.50
C HIS A 473 14.39 8.37 -29.34
N ALA A 474 14.96 9.49 -28.90
CA ALA A 474 16.05 9.50 -27.93
C ALA A 474 15.63 8.93 -26.55
N GLU A 475 14.44 9.29 -26.09
CA GLU A 475 13.90 8.96 -24.78
C GLU A 475 13.55 7.47 -24.67
N LEU A 476 12.98 6.87 -25.72
CA LEU A 476 12.73 5.43 -25.78
C LEU A 476 14.04 4.63 -25.79
N ARG A 477 15.10 5.13 -26.44
CA ARG A 477 16.44 4.53 -26.35
C ARG A 477 17.00 4.59 -24.93
N THR A 478 16.77 5.67 -24.20
CA THR A 478 17.15 5.75 -22.77
C THR A 478 16.43 4.68 -21.95
N CYS A 479 15.14 4.43 -22.20
CA CYS A 479 14.40 3.34 -21.56
C CYS A 479 14.96 1.96 -21.91
N VAL A 480 15.32 1.71 -23.18
CA VAL A 480 15.99 0.46 -23.61
C VAL A 480 17.29 0.26 -22.83
N ARG A 481 18.13 1.30 -22.72
CA ARG A 481 19.40 1.24 -21.97
C ARG A 481 19.16 0.95 -20.49
N ALA A 482 18.21 1.63 -19.86
CA ALA A 482 17.85 1.40 -18.47
C ALA A 482 17.38 -0.05 -18.24
N LEU A 483 16.58 -0.60 -19.16
CA LEU A 483 16.14 -1.99 -19.14
C LEU A 483 17.33 -2.96 -19.27
N CYS A 484 18.28 -2.70 -20.17
CA CYS A 484 19.48 -3.54 -20.30
C CYS A 484 20.34 -3.53 -19.03
N PHE A 485 20.52 -2.36 -18.39
CA PHE A 485 21.23 -2.28 -17.11
C PHE A 485 20.51 -3.04 -15.99
N LEU A 486 19.18 -2.89 -15.92
CA LEU A 486 18.34 -3.65 -14.99
C LEU A 486 18.51 -5.16 -15.18
N ILE A 487 18.43 -5.64 -16.43
CA ILE A 487 18.55 -7.07 -16.75
C ILE A 487 19.93 -7.59 -16.37
N LYS A 488 21.00 -6.84 -16.69
CA LYS A 488 22.37 -7.21 -16.33
C LYS A 488 22.48 -7.44 -14.83
N ASP A 489 22.08 -6.48 -14.01
CA ASP A 489 22.19 -6.58 -12.55
C ASP A 489 21.26 -7.67 -11.99
N TYR A 490 20.11 -7.89 -12.66
CA TYR A 490 19.19 -8.96 -12.29
C TYR A 490 19.74 -10.36 -12.56
N VAL A 491 20.41 -10.63 -13.68
CA VAL A 491 20.90 -11.97 -14.00
C VAL A 491 22.29 -12.28 -13.44
N THR A 492 23.03 -11.25 -13.02
CA THR A 492 24.38 -11.41 -12.48
C THR A 492 24.35 -12.29 -11.23
N ASP A 493 25.19 -13.32 -11.23
CA ASP A 493 25.42 -14.27 -10.12
C ASP A 493 24.18 -14.96 -9.54
N ASP A 494 23.08 -15.06 -10.30
CA ASP A 494 21.87 -15.76 -9.85
C ASP A 494 21.26 -16.67 -10.93
N PRO A 495 21.41 -18.01 -10.79
CA PRO A 495 20.83 -18.99 -11.70
C PRO A 495 19.30 -18.92 -11.81
N THR A 496 18.61 -18.50 -10.74
CA THR A 496 17.14 -18.41 -10.74
C THR A 496 16.70 -17.31 -11.69
N SER A 497 17.25 -16.11 -11.51
CA SER A 497 17.03 -14.97 -12.42
C SER A 497 17.42 -15.30 -13.86
N GLN A 498 18.55 -15.97 -14.09
CA GLN A 498 18.96 -16.39 -15.44
C GLN A 498 17.92 -17.28 -16.12
N ARG A 499 17.35 -18.25 -15.40
CA ARG A 499 16.29 -19.12 -15.93
C ARG A 499 15.03 -18.34 -16.29
N THR A 500 14.65 -17.34 -15.49
CA THR A 500 13.46 -16.52 -15.79
C THR A 500 13.61 -15.64 -17.03
N ILE A 501 14.85 -15.23 -17.38
CA ILE A 501 15.13 -14.40 -18.55
C ILE A 501 15.40 -15.23 -19.81
N HIS A 502 15.72 -16.52 -19.67
CA HIS A 502 16.03 -17.41 -20.81
C HIS A 502 15.00 -17.35 -21.96
N PRO A 503 13.67 -17.32 -21.73
CA PRO A 503 12.68 -17.19 -22.81
C PRO A 503 12.79 -15.90 -23.63
N TYR A 504 13.40 -14.86 -23.07
CA TYR A 504 13.52 -13.52 -23.67
C TYR A 504 14.84 -13.31 -24.42
N LEU A 505 15.75 -14.28 -24.45
CA LEU A 505 17.03 -14.16 -25.15
C LEU A 505 16.89 -13.75 -26.64
N PRO A 506 15.94 -14.29 -27.44
CA PRO A 506 15.77 -13.86 -28.83
C PRO A 506 15.42 -12.37 -28.95
N MET A 507 14.48 -11.90 -28.14
CA MET A 507 14.10 -10.47 -28.10
C MET A 507 15.29 -9.59 -27.71
N LEU A 508 16.10 -10.02 -26.74
CA LEU A 508 17.28 -9.28 -26.31
C LEU A 508 18.36 -9.23 -27.40
N GLN A 509 18.52 -10.30 -28.18
CA GLN A 509 19.41 -10.33 -29.34
C GLN A 509 18.93 -9.36 -30.42
N ASP A 510 17.62 -9.33 -30.71
CA ASP A 510 17.03 -8.38 -31.67
C ASP A 510 17.22 -6.93 -31.21
N LEU A 511 17.03 -6.65 -29.91
CA LEU A 511 17.28 -5.34 -29.32
C LEU A 511 18.75 -4.89 -29.41
N LEU A 512 19.69 -5.82 -29.32
CA LEU A 512 21.13 -5.56 -29.48
C LEU A 512 21.50 -5.37 -30.95
N GLY A 513 20.92 -6.15 -31.88
CA GLY A 513 21.15 -6.01 -33.32
C GLY A 513 20.49 -4.77 -33.93
N ALA A 514 19.42 -4.27 -33.32
CA ALA A 514 18.69 -3.06 -33.69
C ALA A 514 19.36 -1.75 -33.25
N ASN A 515 20.21 -1.80 -32.22
CA ASN A 515 20.99 -0.67 -31.78
C ASN A 515 22.39 -0.78 -32.39
N GLU A 516 22.67 -0.02 -33.47
CA GLU A 516 24.04 0.44 -33.68
C GLU A 516 24.40 1.35 -32.49
N ALA A 517 24.92 0.74 -31.43
CA ALA A 517 25.65 1.40 -30.36
C ALA A 517 27.14 1.23 -30.60
#